data_AF-A0A2A4MMI1-F1
#
_entry.id   AF-A0A2A4MMI1-F1
#
_cell.length_a   1.000
_cell.length_b   1.000
_cell.length_c   1.000
_cell.angle_alpha   90.00
_cell.angle_beta   90.00
_cell.angle_gamma   90.00
#
_symmetry.space_group_name_H-M   'P 1'
#
loop_
_entity.id
_entity.type
_entity.pdbx_description
1 polymer ?
#
loop_
_entity_poly.entity_id
_entity_poly.type
_entity_poly.pdbx_seq_one_letter_code
_entity_poly.pdbx_strand_id
1 'polypeptide(L)'
;MPKTKRCAILVTIFLLDIFYADGTIASSEETSAMTRVTGQSISEEIKLIIHSVSPPKLKPDTTTTVNFVATVVGVDKSFLLDVILDKVVITTLQDSGTDGDFTAGDGLFVGTASINTNGLAIGDCLSVSVSGMQGITVVTSDPHELCISSLPLGMRPADRTISVMDPLSGQPAASDEVIIGVVPGTSDVIIRKIAADIGGVIVGSIPQIHIFQIRLQTPVFSSEELTQIINNLKGLAEVSSAEANVVDSN
;
A
#
# COMPACT_ATOMS: atom_id res chain seq x y z
N MET A 1 -32.20 -17.16 15.89
CA MET A 1 -31.71 -18.49 15.48
C MET A 1 -30.19 -18.43 15.34
N PRO A 2 -29.40 -19.08 16.20
CA PRO A 2 -27.95 -19.01 16.11
C PRO A 2 -27.44 -19.96 15.01
N LYS A 3 -26.65 -19.42 14.07
CA LYS A 3 -25.98 -20.20 13.03
C LYS A 3 -24.74 -20.88 13.65
N THR A 4 -24.76 -22.21 13.71
CA THR A 4 -23.64 -23.03 14.15
C THR A 4 -22.49 -22.95 13.14
N LYS A 5 -21.34 -22.39 13.54
CA LYS A 5 -20.08 -22.45 12.78
C LYS A 5 -19.67 -23.92 12.64
N ARG A 6 -19.57 -24.41 11.41
CA ARG A 6 -19.07 -25.76 11.11
C ARG A 6 -17.55 -25.73 11.11
N CYS A 7 -16.94 -26.35 12.11
CA CYS A 7 -15.51 -26.59 12.16
C CYS A 7 -15.18 -27.74 11.20
N ALA A 8 -14.44 -27.48 10.13
CA ALA A 8 -13.97 -28.53 9.22
C ALA A 8 -12.73 -29.18 9.86
N ILE A 9 -12.88 -30.41 10.34
CA ILE A 9 -11.76 -31.21 10.84
C ILE A 9 -11.19 -31.96 9.65
N LEU A 10 -9.99 -31.58 9.19
CA LEU A 10 -9.24 -32.35 8.20
C LEU A 10 -8.64 -33.57 8.92
N VAL A 11 -9.17 -34.75 8.65
CA VAL A 11 -8.68 -36.02 9.22
C VAL A 11 -7.70 -36.63 8.23
N THR A 12 -6.39 -36.53 8.49
CA THR A 12 -5.38 -37.28 7.75
C THR A 12 -5.25 -38.67 8.37
N ILE A 13 -5.80 -39.69 7.68
CA ILE A 13 -5.66 -41.09 8.08
C ILE A 13 -4.34 -41.62 7.50
N PHE A 14 -3.34 -41.86 8.35
CA PHE A 14 -2.17 -42.66 7.96
C PHE A 14 -2.52 -44.15 8.10
N LEU A 15 -2.71 -44.83 6.97
CA LEU A 15 -2.75 -46.29 6.94
C LEU A 15 -1.30 -46.78 6.93
N LEU A 16 -0.88 -47.41 8.03
CA LEU A 16 0.42 -48.06 8.11
C LEU A 16 0.25 -49.49 7.58
N ASP A 17 0.66 -49.73 6.32
CA ASP A 17 0.70 -51.08 5.77
C ASP A 17 1.89 -51.83 6.37
N ILE A 18 1.62 -52.72 7.33
CA ILE A 18 2.62 -53.63 7.88
C ILE A 18 2.67 -54.86 6.97
N PHE A 19 3.70 -54.96 6.12
CA PHE A 19 4.04 -56.19 5.41
C PHE A 19 4.70 -57.18 6.37
N TYR A 20 4.02 -58.29 6.68
CA TYR A 20 4.62 -59.46 7.31
C TYR A 20 4.89 -60.55 6.25
N ALA A 21 6.15 -60.98 6.18
CA ALA A 21 6.57 -62.17 5.47
C ALA A 21 6.55 -63.40 6.41
N ASP A 22 6.06 -64.50 5.87
CA ASP A 22 6.09 -65.90 6.36
C ASP A 22 5.45 -66.26 7.71
N GLY A 23 4.25 -66.84 7.59
CA GLY A 23 4.03 -68.24 7.93
C GLY A 23 4.13 -68.68 9.40
N THR A 24 3.07 -68.48 10.19
CA THR A 24 2.51 -69.52 11.10
C THR A 24 1.17 -69.06 11.68
N ILE A 25 0.21 -69.98 11.75
CA ILE A 25 -1.18 -69.74 12.18
C ILE A 25 -1.21 -69.68 13.72
N ALA A 26 -1.61 -68.53 14.28
CA ALA A 26 -1.95 -68.42 15.70
C ALA A 26 -3.14 -67.47 15.92
N SER A 27 -4.20 -68.05 16.51
CA SER A 27 -5.13 -67.48 17.50
C SER A 27 -5.56 -66.02 17.32
N SER A 28 -6.82 -65.83 16.92
CA SER A 28 -7.52 -64.54 16.86
C SER A 28 -7.80 -63.96 18.25
N GLU A 29 -6.99 -62.99 18.69
CA GLU A 29 -7.41 -61.97 19.65
C GLU A 29 -7.83 -60.72 18.87
N GLU A 30 -9.11 -60.36 18.97
CA GLU A 30 -9.62 -59.09 18.47
C GLU A 30 -8.99 -57.94 19.27
N THR A 31 -7.87 -57.43 18.78
CA THR A 31 -7.27 -56.19 19.27
C THR A 31 -8.08 -55.03 18.69
N SER A 32 -9.02 -54.50 19.48
CA SER A 32 -9.67 -53.21 19.19
C SER A 32 -8.59 -52.12 19.15
N ALA A 33 -8.13 -51.80 17.94
CA ALA A 33 -7.26 -50.66 17.70
C ALA A 33 -8.06 -49.37 17.95
N MET A 34 -7.90 -48.80 19.14
CA MET A 34 -8.47 -47.50 19.47
C MET A 34 -7.68 -46.42 18.71
N THR A 35 -8.14 -46.08 17.51
CA THR A 35 -7.56 -44.99 16.71
C THR A 35 -7.80 -43.66 17.42
N ARG A 36 -6.78 -43.17 18.10
CA ARG A 36 -6.79 -41.87 18.77
C ARG A 36 -6.65 -40.78 17.69
N VAL A 37 -7.78 -40.31 17.16
CA VAL A 37 -7.82 -39.16 16.25
C VAL A 37 -7.45 -37.92 17.06
N THR A 38 -6.20 -37.51 16.97
CA THR A 38 -5.76 -36.22 17.52
C THR A 38 -6.18 -35.15 16.51
N GLY A 39 -7.35 -34.56 16.71
CA GLY A 39 -7.80 -33.41 15.92
C GLY A 39 -6.86 -32.24 16.16
N GLN A 40 -5.92 -32.00 15.25
CA GLN A 40 -5.12 -30.79 15.24
C GLN A 40 -6.03 -29.66 14.78
N SER A 41 -6.56 -28.89 15.73
CA SER A 41 -7.25 -27.64 15.41
C SER A 41 -6.21 -26.71 14.81
N ILE A 42 -6.24 -26.58 13.48
CA ILE A 42 -5.60 -25.48 12.77
C ILE A 42 -6.36 -24.22 13.18
N SER A 43 -5.90 -23.59 14.25
CA SER A 43 -6.28 -22.22 14.57
C SER A 43 -5.74 -21.37 13.43
N GLU A 44 -6.63 -20.85 12.57
CA GLU A 44 -6.22 -19.83 11.61
C GLU A 44 -5.70 -18.63 12.40
N GLU A 45 -4.44 -18.28 12.17
CA GLU A 45 -3.80 -17.12 12.77
C GLU A 45 -4.41 -15.86 12.17
N ILE A 46 -4.87 -14.94 13.02
CA ILE A 46 -5.34 -13.64 12.56
C ILE A 46 -4.12 -12.82 12.13
N LYS A 47 -4.20 -12.25 10.92
CA LYS A 47 -3.22 -11.28 10.44
C LYS A 47 -3.88 -9.93 10.17
N LEU A 48 -3.23 -8.86 10.64
CA LEU A 48 -3.64 -7.49 10.36
C LEU A 48 -2.72 -6.89 9.30
N ILE A 49 -3.32 -6.22 8.31
CA ILE A 49 -2.59 -5.60 7.19
C ILE A 49 -3.13 -4.18 7.00
N ILE A 50 -2.25 -3.18 7.05
CA ILE A 50 -2.58 -1.83 6.58
C ILE A 50 -2.54 -1.84 5.06
N HIS A 51 -3.69 -1.63 4.41
CA HIS A 51 -3.80 -1.60 2.95
C HIS A 51 -3.44 -0.24 2.38
N SER A 52 -3.91 0.83 3.02
CA SER A 52 -3.63 2.17 2.54
C SER A 52 -3.62 3.19 3.66
N VAL A 53 -2.75 4.19 3.47
CA VAL A 53 -2.67 5.41 4.28
C VAL A 53 -2.73 6.56 3.29
N SER A 54 -3.70 7.47 3.47
CA SER A 54 -3.92 8.60 2.55
C SER A 54 -4.03 9.91 3.33
N PRO A 55 -3.17 10.91 3.07
CA PRO A 55 -2.08 10.87 2.12
C PRO A 55 -0.94 9.93 2.57
N PRO A 56 -0.09 9.44 1.63
CA PRO A 56 0.99 8.48 1.91
C PRO A 56 2.23 9.10 2.55
N LYS A 57 2.31 10.43 2.54
CA LYS A 57 3.36 11.25 3.11
C LYS A 57 2.69 12.46 3.72
N LEU A 58 3.34 13.09 4.69
CA LEU A 58 2.82 14.27 5.37
C LEU A 58 3.63 15.51 4.99
N LYS A 59 2.98 16.67 5.02
CA LYS A 59 3.69 17.95 4.93
C LYS A 59 4.32 18.30 6.29
N PRO A 60 5.46 19.01 6.31
CA PRO A 60 6.03 19.51 7.56
C PRO A 60 5.15 20.61 8.18
N ASP A 61 5.26 20.78 9.50
CA ASP A 61 4.69 21.90 10.26
C ASP A 61 3.20 22.18 10.00
N THR A 62 2.40 21.11 9.91
CA THR A 62 0.95 21.23 9.72
C THR A 62 0.19 20.09 10.38
N THR A 63 -1.12 20.25 10.52
CA THR A 63 -2.01 19.16 10.88
C THR A 63 -2.69 18.61 9.63
N THR A 64 -2.53 17.31 9.39
CA THR A 64 -3.10 16.62 8.23
C THR A 64 -4.08 15.55 8.71
N THR A 65 -5.28 15.52 8.15
CA THR A 65 -6.20 14.39 8.34
C THR A 65 -5.76 13.24 7.44
N VAL A 66 -5.50 12.08 8.05
CA VAL A 66 -5.06 10.86 7.40
C VAL A 66 -6.18 9.83 7.47
N ASN A 67 -6.50 9.22 6.33
CA ASN A 67 -7.39 8.08 6.22
C ASN A 67 -6.57 6.79 6.27
N PHE A 68 -7.00 5.85 7.09
CA PHE A 68 -6.40 4.54 7.26
C PHE A 68 -7.38 3.48 6.80
N VAL A 69 -6.88 2.52 6.03
CA VAL A 69 -7.62 1.33 5.64
C VAL A 69 -6.80 0.12 6.02
N ALA A 70 -7.39 -0.78 6.79
CA ALA A 70 -6.77 -2.04 7.19
C ALA A 70 -7.71 -3.22 6.92
N THR A 71 -7.15 -4.41 6.76
CA THR A 71 -7.91 -5.65 6.61
C THR A 71 -7.50 -6.64 7.68
N VAL A 72 -8.51 -7.38 8.14
CA VAL A 72 -8.34 -8.56 8.98
C VAL A 72 -8.41 -9.81 8.11
N VAL A 73 -7.36 -10.61 8.11
CA VAL A 73 -7.36 -11.95 7.51
C VAL A 73 -7.59 -12.99 8.63
N GLY A 74 -8.65 -13.79 8.51
CA GLY A 74 -9.04 -14.83 9.48
C GLY A 74 -10.56 -15.01 9.63
N VAL A 75 -10.98 -15.89 10.56
CA VAL A 75 -12.40 -16.30 10.75
C VAL A 75 -13.23 -15.43 11.69
N ASP A 76 -12.61 -14.47 12.37
CA ASP A 76 -13.29 -13.49 13.22
C ASP A 76 -13.01 -12.09 12.70
N LYS A 77 -14.08 -11.32 12.47
CA LYS A 77 -14.03 -9.94 11.99
C LYS A 77 -14.78 -9.00 12.95
N SER A 78 -15.13 -9.49 14.14
CA SER A 78 -15.98 -8.78 15.09
C SER A 78 -15.19 -8.00 16.15
N PHE A 79 -14.09 -7.35 15.76
CA PHE A 79 -13.27 -6.54 16.67
C PHE A 79 -12.90 -5.20 16.06
N LEU A 80 -12.74 -4.20 16.93
CA LEU A 80 -12.26 -2.87 16.56
C LEU A 80 -10.74 -2.90 16.38
N LEU A 81 -10.23 -2.07 15.46
CA LEU A 81 -8.78 -1.92 15.26
C LEU A 81 -8.33 -0.55 15.74
N ASP A 82 -7.37 -0.50 16.65
CA ASP A 82 -6.74 0.75 17.05
C ASP A 82 -5.54 1.05 16.16
N VAL A 83 -5.49 2.27 15.61
CA VAL A 83 -4.30 2.79 14.93
C VAL A 83 -3.36 3.35 15.99
N ILE A 84 -2.13 2.83 16.00
CA ILE A 84 -1.07 3.21 16.91
C ILE A 84 -0.02 4.01 16.13
N LEU A 85 0.22 5.25 16.55
CA LEU A 85 1.29 6.13 16.04
C LEU A 85 2.31 6.30 17.16
N ASP A 86 3.54 5.85 16.94
CA ASP A 86 4.63 5.93 17.94
C ASP A 86 4.20 5.51 19.36
N LYS A 87 3.45 4.41 19.45
CA LYS A 87 2.91 3.79 20.70
C LYS A 87 1.70 4.50 21.32
N VAL A 88 1.11 5.48 20.64
CA VAL A 88 -0.11 6.16 21.08
C VAL A 88 -1.27 5.77 20.16
N VAL A 89 -2.41 5.37 20.74
CA VAL A 89 -3.64 5.15 19.98
C VAL A 89 -4.18 6.50 19.51
N ILE A 90 -4.31 6.67 18.19
CA ILE A 90 -4.74 7.94 17.57
C ILE A 90 -6.15 7.88 16.99
N THR A 91 -6.64 6.69 16.64
CA THR A 91 -8.02 6.47 16.16
C THR A 91 -8.37 4.99 16.22
N THR A 92 -9.65 4.67 16.06
CA THR A 92 -10.16 3.30 16.00
C THR A 92 -10.90 3.11 14.67
N LEU A 93 -10.52 2.09 13.91
CA LEU A 93 -11.11 1.72 12.62
C LEU A 93 -12.33 0.81 12.81
N GLN A 94 -13.30 0.93 11.91
CA GLN A 94 -14.55 0.19 11.96
C GLN A 94 -14.90 -0.41 10.59
N ASP A 95 -15.52 -1.59 10.62
CA ASP A 95 -16.11 -2.30 9.47
C ASP A 95 -17.64 -2.23 9.62
N SER A 96 -18.20 -1.06 9.33
CA SER A 96 -19.57 -0.66 9.68
C SER A 96 -20.42 -0.23 8.48
N GLY A 97 -19.83 -0.16 7.28
CA GLY A 97 -20.44 0.44 6.09
C GLY A 97 -20.62 1.95 6.20
N THR A 98 -19.81 2.63 7.01
CA THR A 98 -19.83 4.09 7.20
C THR A 98 -18.42 4.68 7.17
N ASP A 99 -18.30 6.02 7.13
CA ASP A 99 -17.02 6.75 7.20
C ASP A 99 -15.94 6.32 6.19
N GLY A 100 -16.37 5.93 4.98
CA GLY A 100 -15.50 5.52 3.88
C GLY A 100 -15.37 4.00 3.72
N ASP A 101 -15.92 3.22 4.64
CA ASP A 101 -16.23 1.82 4.42
C ASP A 101 -17.55 1.70 3.64
N PHE A 102 -17.51 0.99 2.50
CA PHE A 102 -18.67 0.84 1.62
C PHE A 102 -19.56 -0.37 1.99
N THR A 103 -19.03 -1.38 2.68
CA THR A 103 -19.74 -2.64 2.94
C THR A 103 -19.45 -3.18 4.33
N ALA A 104 -20.40 -3.00 5.25
CA ALA A 104 -20.29 -3.54 6.60
C ALA A 104 -20.08 -5.07 6.62
N GLY A 105 -19.12 -5.51 7.42
CA GLY A 105 -18.76 -6.91 7.66
C GLY A 105 -17.90 -7.55 6.57
N ASP A 106 -17.35 -6.78 5.63
CA ASP A 106 -16.51 -7.33 4.56
C ASP A 106 -15.05 -7.56 4.99
N GLY A 107 -14.67 -7.07 6.18
CA GLY A 107 -13.34 -7.17 6.77
C GLY A 107 -12.39 -6.04 6.40
N LEU A 108 -12.85 -5.02 5.68
CA LEU A 108 -12.16 -3.74 5.55
C LEU A 108 -12.57 -2.82 6.69
N PHE A 109 -11.57 -2.31 7.38
CA PHE A 109 -11.74 -1.37 8.48
C PHE A 109 -11.22 -0.01 8.06
N VAL A 110 -12.06 1.01 8.19
CA VAL A 110 -11.75 2.38 7.77
C VAL A 110 -11.87 3.33 8.96
N GLY A 111 -11.05 4.39 8.96
CA GLY A 111 -11.11 5.43 9.96
C GLY A 111 -10.10 6.54 9.67
N THR A 112 -10.28 7.69 10.32
CA THR A 112 -9.42 8.86 10.11
C THR A 112 -8.81 9.35 11.41
N ALA A 113 -7.64 9.98 11.32
CA ALA A 113 -7.00 10.68 12.44
C ALA A 113 -6.33 11.97 11.95
N SER A 114 -6.27 12.98 12.82
CA SER A 114 -5.48 14.19 12.56
C SER A 114 -4.08 14.02 13.13
N ILE A 115 -3.06 14.10 12.28
CA ILE A 115 -1.65 14.00 12.66
C ILE A 115 -1.02 15.38 12.58
N ASN A 116 -0.41 15.82 13.68
CA ASN A 116 0.34 17.08 13.77
C ASN A 116 1.82 16.81 13.55
N THR A 117 2.43 17.50 12.58
CA THR A 117 3.83 17.35 12.19
C THR A 117 4.72 18.53 12.59
N ASN A 118 4.24 19.40 13.49
CA ASN A 118 5.00 20.53 14.00
C ASN A 118 6.31 20.08 14.63
N GLY A 119 7.43 20.63 14.13
CA GLY A 119 8.77 20.31 14.62
C GLY A 119 9.38 19.04 14.06
N LEU A 120 8.71 18.35 13.13
CA LEU A 120 9.29 17.24 12.38
C LEU A 120 10.01 17.75 11.13
N ALA A 121 11.24 17.29 10.94
CA ALA A 121 12.05 17.64 9.78
C ALA A 121 11.62 16.84 8.54
N ILE A 122 11.95 17.36 7.36
CA ILE A 122 11.77 16.63 6.10
C ILE A 122 12.61 15.35 6.15
N GLY A 123 12.00 14.21 5.84
CA GLY A 123 12.63 12.91 5.92
C GLY A 123 12.41 12.18 7.25
N ASP A 124 11.92 12.85 8.30
CA ASP A 124 11.47 12.16 9.51
C ASP A 124 10.29 11.25 9.18
N CYS A 125 10.22 10.08 9.82
CA CYS A 125 9.16 9.10 9.61
C CYS A 125 8.51 8.74 10.94
N LEU A 126 7.18 8.69 10.94
CA LEU A 126 6.38 8.22 12.06
C LEU A 126 6.03 6.75 11.83
N SER A 127 6.12 5.92 12.87
CA SER A 127 5.76 4.50 12.76
C SER A 127 4.28 4.31 13.08
N VAL A 128 3.51 3.84 12.11
CA VAL A 128 2.09 3.52 12.23
C VAL A 128 1.92 2.01 12.26
N SER A 129 1.12 1.49 13.19
CA SER A 129 0.63 0.11 13.13
C SER A 129 -0.85 0.06 13.48
N VAL A 130 -1.51 -1.06 13.16
CA VAL A 130 -2.87 -1.34 13.65
C VAL A 130 -2.82 -2.51 14.63
N SER A 131 -3.59 -2.41 15.69
CA SER A 131 -3.71 -3.44 16.70
C SER A 131 -5.17 -3.78 16.97
N GLY A 132 -5.43 -5.03 17.31
CA GLY A 132 -6.77 -5.51 17.68
C GLY A 132 -6.68 -6.61 18.73
N MET A 133 -7.77 -6.83 19.44
CA MET A 133 -7.84 -7.85 20.49
C MET A 133 -8.75 -9.01 20.06
N GLN A 134 -8.22 -10.23 20.11
CA GLN A 134 -8.98 -11.47 19.92
C GLN A 134 -8.99 -12.27 21.22
N GLY A 135 -10.10 -12.20 21.96
CA GLY A 135 -10.18 -12.79 23.30
C GLY A 135 -9.21 -12.10 24.25
N ILE A 136 -8.08 -12.74 24.57
CA ILE A 136 -7.02 -12.19 25.42
C ILE A 136 -5.72 -11.88 24.66
N THR A 137 -5.66 -12.22 23.37
CA THR A 137 -4.47 -12.04 22.54
C THR A 137 -4.55 -10.71 21.82
N VAL A 138 -3.48 -9.93 21.87
CA VAL A 138 -3.31 -8.73 21.07
C VAL A 138 -2.58 -9.10 19.79
N VAL A 139 -3.17 -8.75 18.65
CA VAL A 139 -2.56 -8.90 17.32
C VAL A 139 -2.18 -7.52 16.84
N THR A 140 -1.00 -7.38 16.23
CA THR A 140 -0.51 -6.09 15.70
C THR A 140 0.02 -6.32 14.29
N SER A 141 -0.21 -5.38 13.38
CA SER A 141 0.39 -5.40 12.04
C SER A 141 1.88 -5.11 12.08
N ASP A 142 2.56 -5.41 10.97
CA ASP A 142 3.87 -4.81 10.70
C ASP A 142 3.74 -3.27 10.70
N PRO A 143 4.79 -2.55 11.13
CA PRO A 143 4.79 -1.10 11.10
C PRO A 143 4.85 -0.58 9.66
N HIS A 144 4.14 0.52 9.42
CA HIS A 144 4.14 1.30 8.20
C HIS A 144 4.71 2.69 8.49
N GLU A 145 5.67 3.14 7.68
CA GLU A 145 6.31 4.44 7.87
C GLU A 145 5.54 5.54 7.14
N LEU A 146 5.17 6.58 7.90
CA LEU A 146 4.53 7.78 7.37
C LEU A 146 5.52 8.94 7.44
N CYS A 147 6.19 9.21 6.32
CA CYS A 147 7.30 10.15 6.28
C CYS A 147 6.90 11.58 5.90
N ILE A 148 7.63 12.55 6.45
CA ILE A 148 7.50 13.97 6.15
C ILE A 148 8.18 14.27 4.81
N SER A 149 7.44 14.90 3.90
CA SER A 149 7.92 15.31 2.59
C SER A 149 7.62 16.76 2.32
N SER A 150 8.56 17.40 1.63
CA SER A 150 8.38 18.76 1.12
C SER A 150 7.79 18.79 -0.29
N LEU A 151 7.65 17.63 -0.95
CA LEU A 151 7.17 17.54 -2.32
C LEU A 151 5.64 17.77 -2.36
N PRO A 152 5.12 18.41 -3.43
CA PRO A 152 3.67 18.52 -3.62
C PRO A 152 3.02 17.13 -3.70
N LEU A 153 1.99 16.89 -2.90
CA LEU A 153 1.25 15.63 -2.88
C LEU A 153 0.02 15.74 -3.80
N GLY A 154 -0.14 14.77 -4.69
CA GLY A 154 -1.15 14.75 -5.75
C GLY A 154 -0.60 15.27 -7.09
N MET A 155 -1.14 14.77 -8.20
CA MET A 155 -0.86 15.31 -9.53
C MET A 155 -1.71 16.56 -9.79
N ARG A 156 -1.19 17.49 -10.57
CA ARG A 156 -1.94 18.63 -11.08
C ARG A 156 -2.42 18.35 -12.50
N PRO A 157 -3.59 18.87 -12.90
CA PRO A 157 -3.99 18.84 -14.30
C PRO A 157 -2.93 19.48 -15.20
N ALA A 158 -2.76 18.96 -16.41
CA ALA A 158 -1.84 19.51 -17.40
C ALA A 158 -2.13 21.00 -17.65
N ASP A 159 -1.09 21.82 -17.68
CA ASP A 159 -1.21 23.23 -17.99
C ASP A 159 -1.51 23.41 -19.49
N ARG A 160 -2.69 23.93 -19.83
CA ARG A 160 -3.11 24.12 -21.22
C ARG A 160 -2.71 25.49 -21.78
N THR A 161 -2.12 26.36 -20.95
CA THR A 161 -1.75 27.72 -21.37
C THR A 161 -0.44 27.76 -22.15
N ILE A 162 0.43 26.77 -21.92
CA ILE A 162 1.72 26.61 -22.58
C ILE A 162 1.75 25.17 -23.12
N SER A 163 1.74 25.05 -24.44
CA SER A 163 1.68 23.75 -25.10
C SER A 163 2.79 23.58 -26.13
N VAL A 164 3.37 22.40 -26.13
CA VAL A 164 4.24 21.92 -27.20
C VAL A 164 3.37 21.54 -28.39
N MET A 165 3.66 22.15 -29.54
CA MET A 165 2.89 21.93 -30.77
C MET A 165 3.42 20.70 -31.50
N ASP A 166 2.53 19.85 -32.00
CA ASP A 166 2.89 18.80 -32.95
C ASP A 166 3.22 19.44 -34.31
N PRO A 167 4.44 19.26 -34.83
CA PRO A 167 4.84 19.87 -36.10
C PRO A 167 4.04 19.39 -37.31
N LEU A 168 3.40 18.21 -37.25
CA LEU A 168 2.61 17.68 -38.36
C LEU A 168 1.19 18.25 -38.39
N SER A 169 0.50 18.25 -37.26
CA SER A 169 -0.90 18.72 -37.17
C SER A 169 -1.03 20.22 -36.85
N GLY A 170 0.01 20.83 -36.29
CA GLY A 170 -0.04 22.19 -35.75
C GLY A 170 -0.94 22.32 -34.52
N GLN A 171 -1.32 21.20 -33.89
CA GLN A 171 -2.17 21.18 -32.69
C GLN A 171 -1.32 21.06 -31.42
N PRO A 172 -1.81 21.54 -30.26
CA PRO A 172 -1.23 21.25 -28.96
C PRO A 172 -1.17 19.74 -28.70
N ALA A 173 0.02 19.21 -28.47
CA ALA A 173 0.23 17.77 -28.22
C ALA A 173 0.59 17.46 -26.76
N ALA A 174 1.31 18.37 -26.10
CA ALA A 174 1.72 18.21 -24.71
C ALA A 174 1.77 19.55 -24.00
N SER A 175 1.71 19.52 -22.67
CA SER A 175 2.02 20.67 -21.82
C SER A 175 3.53 20.81 -21.66
N ASP A 176 3.99 21.94 -21.12
CA ASP A 176 5.38 22.18 -20.69
C ASP A 176 5.75 21.42 -19.40
N GLU A 177 5.25 20.20 -19.29
CA GLU A 177 5.38 19.35 -18.11
C GLU A 177 5.80 17.93 -18.51
N VAL A 178 6.63 17.33 -17.66
CA VAL A 178 7.15 15.98 -17.82
C VAL A 178 6.69 15.15 -16.62
N ILE A 179 6.20 13.95 -16.88
CA ILE A 179 5.92 12.95 -15.85
C ILE A 179 7.10 12.00 -15.79
N ILE A 180 7.64 11.78 -14.59
CA ILE A 180 8.72 10.83 -14.35
C ILE A 180 8.30 9.76 -13.34
N GLY A 181 8.70 8.53 -13.62
CA GLY A 181 8.81 7.46 -12.62
C GLY A 181 10.22 7.47 -12.04
N VAL A 182 10.32 7.30 -10.73
CA VAL A 182 11.59 7.29 -10.00
C VAL A 182 11.81 5.94 -9.34
N VAL A 183 13.06 5.49 -9.23
CA VAL A 183 13.41 4.25 -8.55
C VAL A 183 13.02 4.33 -7.07
N PRO A 184 12.36 3.29 -6.49
CA PRO A 184 12.00 3.26 -5.08
C PRO A 184 13.20 3.54 -4.16
N GLY A 185 13.00 4.37 -3.13
CA GLY A 185 14.05 4.76 -2.18
C GLY A 185 14.85 6.01 -2.58
N THR A 186 14.64 6.57 -3.78
CA THR A 186 15.26 7.85 -4.15
C THR A 186 14.74 8.97 -3.24
N SER A 187 15.66 9.73 -2.64
CA SER A 187 15.30 10.80 -1.70
C SER A 187 14.68 12.02 -2.38
N ASP A 188 13.85 12.76 -1.65
CA ASP A 188 13.24 14.01 -2.10
C ASP A 188 14.29 15.04 -2.59
N VAL A 189 15.48 15.06 -1.98
CA VAL A 189 16.59 15.95 -2.37
C VAL A 189 17.09 15.63 -3.77
N ILE A 190 17.27 14.34 -4.08
CA ILE A 190 17.70 13.89 -5.40
C ILE A 190 16.61 14.15 -6.44
N ILE A 191 15.34 13.89 -6.12
CA ILE A 191 14.22 14.16 -7.04
C ILE A 191 14.15 15.66 -7.41
N ARG A 192 14.33 16.55 -6.44
CA ARG A 192 14.40 18.00 -6.71
C ARG A 192 15.59 18.36 -7.59
N LYS A 193 16.75 17.73 -7.37
CA LYS A 193 17.93 17.95 -8.20
C LYS A 193 17.66 17.52 -9.65
N ILE A 194 17.07 16.36 -9.87
CA ILE A 194 16.68 15.87 -11.21
C ILE A 194 15.79 16.90 -11.93
N ALA A 195 14.78 17.45 -11.25
CA ALA A 195 13.94 18.48 -11.82
C ALA A 195 14.72 19.78 -12.12
N ALA A 196 15.57 20.21 -11.19
CA ALA A 196 16.38 21.42 -11.39
C ALA A 196 17.40 21.28 -12.53
N ASP A 197 17.98 20.09 -12.73
CA ASP A 197 18.96 19.80 -13.78
C ASP A 197 18.38 19.95 -15.20
N ILE A 198 17.05 19.82 -15.34
CA ILE A 198 16.32 20.10 -16.60
C ILE A 198 15.63 21.47 -16.60
N GLY A 199 15.95 22.35 -15.66
CA GLY A 199 15.35 23.68 -15.54
C GLY A 199 13.87 23.66 -15.14
N GLY A 200 13.45 22.65 -14.38
CA GLY A 200 12.08 22.46 -13.94
C GLY A 200 11.90 22.48 -12.42
N VAL A 201 10.65 22.39 -11.99
CA VAL A 201 10.24 22.28 -10.58
C VAL A 201 9.18 21.19 -10.42
N ILE A 202 9.23 20.46 -9.30
CA ILE A 202 8.19 19.47 -8.98
C ILE A 202 6.89 20.22 -8.64
N VAL A 203 5.82 19.94 -9.38
CA VAL A 203 4.49 20.54 -9.18
C VAL A 203 3.43 19.54 -8.72
N GLY A 204 3.73 18.24 -8.78
CA GLY A 204 2.84 17.16 -8.35
C GLY A 204 3.59 15.86 -8.10
N SER A 205 3.00 14.96 -7.32
CA SER A 205 3.54 13.61 -7.10
C SER A 205 2.50 12.60 -6.62
N ILE A 206 2.75 11.33 -6.90
CA ILE A 206 2.06 10.18 -6.30
C ILE A 206 3.15 9.28 -5.68
N PRO A 207 3.55 9.57 -4.42
CA PRO A 207 4.70 8.91 -3.82
C PRO A 207 4.61 7.39 -3.72
N GLN A 208 3.40 6.81 -3.59
CA GLN A 208 3.20 5.35 -3.46
C GLN A 208 3.64 4.56 -4.68
N ILE A 209 3.60 5.19 -5.86
CA ILE A 209 4.00 4.58 -7.13
C ILE A 209 5.20 5.31 -7.74
N HIS A 210 5.87 6.15 -6.93
CA HIS A 210 7.07 6.90 -7.30
C HIS A 210 6.93 7.73 -8.59
N ILE A 211 5.75 8.33 -8.80
CA ILE A 211 5.49 9.21 -9.95
C ILE A 211 5.57 10.67 -9.53
N PHE A 212 6.22 11.50 -10.34
CA PHE A 212 6.40 12.93 -10.11
C PHE A 212 6.11 13.73 -11.39
N GLN A 213 5.51 14.90 -11.22
CA GLN A 213 5.22 15.85 -12.28
C GLN A 213 6.18 17.02 -12.17
N ILE A 214 6.93 17.26 -13.23
CA ILE A 214 7.89 18.36 -13.35
C ILE A 214 7.30 19.38 -14.30
N ARG A 215 7.22 20.64 -13.88
CA ARG A 215 6.95 21.77 -14.77
C ARG A 215 8.25 22.43 -15.18
N LEU A 216 8.46 22.60 -16.47
CA LEU A 216 9.62 23.33 -16.98
C LEU A 216 9.44 24.83 -16.71
N GLN A 217 10.49 25.49 -16.23
CA GLN A 217 10.43 26.93 -15.95
C GLN A 217 10.63 27.77 -17.21
N THR A 218 11.38 27.23 -18.17
CA THR A 218 11.51 27.79 -19.51
C THR A 218 10.55 27.04 -20.43
N PRO A 219 9.55 27.70 -21.03
CA PRO A 219 8.63 27.08 -21.95
C PRO A 219 9.35 26.40 -23.12
N VAL A 220 8.98 25.15 -23.38
CA VAL A 220 9.42 24.40 -24.56
C VAL A 220 8.35 24.53 -25.63
N PHE A 221 8.75 24.86 -26.86
CA PHE A 221 7.81 25.05 -27.97
C PHE A 221 7.95 24.00 -29.08
N SER A 222 9.04 23.22 -29.07
CA SER A 222 9.28 22.19 -30.07
C SER A 222 9.20 20.79 -29.47
N SER A 223 8.59 19.87 -30.22
CA SER A 223 8.52 18.46 -29.83
C SER A 223 9.90 17.80 -29.75
N GLU A 224 10.86 18.26 -30.57
CA GLU A 224 12.24 17.79 -30.56
C GLU A 224 12.95 18.14 -29.26
N GLU A 225 12.83 19.38 -28.79
CA GLU A 225 13.42 19.83 -27.51
C GLU A 225 12.81 19.07 -26.32
N LEU A 226 11.49 18.88 -26.30
CA LEU A 226 10.83 18.08 -25.26
C LEU A 226 11.31 16.62 -25.28
N THR A 227 11.45 16.05 -26.47
CA THR A 227 11.96 14.68 -26.65
C THR A 227 13.40 14.56 -26.13
N GLN A 228 14.24 15.57 -26.36
CA GLN A 228 15.60 15.59 -25.84
C GLN A 228 15.63 15.64 -24.31
N ILE A 229 14.78 16.46 -23.68
CA ILE A 229 14.65 16.52 -22.21
C ILE A 229 14.24 15.15 -21.65
N ILE A 230 13.23 14.51 -22.26
CA ILE A 230 12.76 13.18 -21.84
C ILE A 230 13.87 12.14 -21.98
N ASN A 231 14.63 12.17 -23.07
CA ASN A 231 15.74 11.25 -23.27
C ASN A 231 16.88 11.47 -22.27
N ASN A 232 17.18 12.72 -21.92
CA ASN A 232 18.16 13.04 -20.89
C ASN A 232 17.72 12.49 -19.52
N LEU A 233 16.44 12.64 -19.16
CA LEU A 233 15.88 12.07 -17.93
C LEU A 233 15.97 10.55 -17.90
N LYS A 234 15.63 9.86 -19.00
CA LYS A 234 15.74 8.39 -19.10
C LYS A 234 17.16 7.86 -18.96
N GLY A 235 18.17 8.72 -19.16
CA GLY A 235 19.57 8.37 -18.95
C GLY A 235 20.02 8.37 -17.48
N LEU A 236 19.20 8.88 -16.55
CA LEU A 236 19.54 8.96 -15.14
C LEU A 236 19.22 7.64 -14.42
N ALA A 237 20.13 7.18 -13.56
CA ALA A 237 19.98 5.89 -12.86
C ALA A 237 18.78 5.86 -11.89
N GLU A 238 18.40 7.03 -11.38
CA GLU A 238 17.28 7.21 -10.46
C GLU A 238 15.91 7.31 -11.17
N VAL A 239 15.88 7.44 -12.49
CA VAL A 239 14.65 7.58 -13.28
C VAL A 239 14.29 6.24 -13.93
N SER A 240 13.13 5.69 -13.57
CA SER A 240 12.61 4.44 -14.14
C SER A 240 11.78 4.65 -15.40
N SER A 241 11.14 5.82 -15.54
CA SER A 241 10.40 6.23 -16.73
C SER A 241 10.35 7.76 -16.86
N ALA A 242 10.20 8.26 -18.08
CA ALA A 242 9.90 9.67 -18.33
C ALA A 242 9.06 9.81 -19.60
N GLU A 243 8.05 10.68 -19.54
CA GLU A 243 7.12 10.93 -20.64
C GLU A 243 6.56 12.35 -20.59
N ALA A 244 6.07 12.83 -21.73
CA ALA A 244 5.40 14.12 -21.81
C ALA A 244 4.04 14.06 -21.10
N ASN A 245 3.67 15.14 -20.40
CA ASN A 245 2.32 15.27 -19.88
C ASN A 245 1.36 15.68 -21.02
N VAL A 246 0.73 14.68 -21.63
CA VAL A 246 -0.16 14.84 -22.79
C VAL A 246 -1.41 15.64 -22.41
N VAL A 247 -1.78 16.60 -23.26
CA VAL A 247 -3.03 17.34 -23.10
C VAL A 247 -4.12 16.60 -23.88
N ASP A 248 -5.09 16.03 -23.18
CA ASP A 248 -6.22 15.39 -23.84
C ASP A 248 -7.13 16.45 -24.51
N SER A 249 -7.33 16.29 -25.82
CA SER A 249 -8.20 17.14 -26.63
C SER A 249 -9.65 16.65 -26.49
N ASN A 250 -10.29 17.01 -25.37
CA ASN A 250 -11.76 16.93 -25.25
C ASN A 250 -12.45 17.94 -26.16
#